data_AF-A0A1H3FVA9-F1
#
_entry.id   AF-A0A1H3FVA9-F1
#
_cell.length_a   1.000
_cell.length_b   1.000
_cell.length_c   1.000
_cell.angle_alpha   90.00
_cell.angle_beta   90.00
_cell.angle_gamma   90.00
#
_symmetry.space_group_name_H-M   'P 1'
#
loop_
_entity.id
_entity.type
_entity.pdbx_description
1 polymer ?
#
loop_
_entity_poly.entity_id
_entity_poly.type
_entity_poly.pdbx_seq_one_letter_code
_entity_poly.pdbx_strand_id
1 'polypeptide(L)'
;MFQLGKTIVSEDILSKDFVCNLSACKGACCVDGDAGAPLSEEETKILEEIYPKVKPFLRKQGIAAIEAQGIWVKGTDGDLETPLIDDKDCAYVIFDGKTALCGIEQAYNQGVIDWKKPVSCHLYPIRVKDFTEFAAVNYDKWDICDPACSLGQELEVPVYKFVKEALVRKFGEDWYMELEKVAQDMKK
;
A
#
# COMPACT_ATOMS: atom_id res chain seq x y z
N MET A 1 -0.39 -18.13 13.03
CA MET A 1 -0.60 -18.00 11.57
C MET A 1 -1.55 -19.10 11.14
N PHE A 2 -2.40 -18.87 10.15
CA PHE A 2 -3.35 -19.86 9.63
C PHE A 2 -3.37 -19.84 8.10
N GLN A 3 -3.81 -20.95 7.50
CA GLN A 3 -3.93 -21.06 6.05
C GLN A 3 -5.32 -20.62 5.59
N LEU A 4 -5.36 -19.84 4.50
CA LEU A 4 -6.59 -19.43 3.82
C LEU A 4 -6.40 -19.59 2.31
N GLY A 5 -6.98 -20.64 1.73
CA GLY A 5 -6.68 -21.06 0.35
C GLY A 5 -5.18 -21.31 0.13
N LYS A 6 -4.57 -20.56 -0.78
CA LYS A 6 -3.11 -20.57 -1.06
C LYS A 6 -2.33 -19.48 -0.31
N THR A 7 -2.90 -18.93 0.77
CA THR A 7 -2.23 -17.90 1.58
C THR A 7 -1.95 -18.41 2.98
N ILE A 8 -0.84 -17.97 3.57
CA ILE A 8 -0.52 -18.15 4.99
C ILE A 8 -0.62 -16.78 5.65
N VAL A 9 -1.61 -16.61 6.52
CA VAL A 9 -2.01 -15.31 7.08
C VAL A 9 -1.58 -15.22 8.55
N SER A 10 -0.96 -14.10 8.93
CA SER A 10 -0.65 -13.80 10.33
C SER A 10 -1.91 -13.53 11.15
N GLU A 11 -1.97 -14.05 12.37
CA GLU A 11 -3.06 -13.77 13.32
C GLU A 11 -3.05 -12.32 13.80
N ASP A 12 -1.92 -11.61 13.66
CA ASP A 12 -1.84 -10.18 13.96
C ASP A 12 -2.77 -9.36 13.07
N ILE A 13 -3.06 -9.82 11.84
CA ILE A 13 -4.02 -9.15 10.94
C ILE A 13 -5.44 -9.15 11.52
N LEU A 14 -5.77 -10.14 12.35
CA LEU A 14 -7.07 -10.28 13.00
C LEU A 14 -7.12 -9.63 14.39
N SER A 15 -5.99 -9.59 15.09
CA SER A 15 -5.91 -9.20 16.51
C SER A 15 -5.35 -7.80 16.76
N LYS A 16 -4.70 -7.17 15.77
CA LYS A 16 -4.22 -5.79 15.87
C LYS A 16 -5.25 -4.83 15.29
N ASP A 17 -5.33 -3.66 15.91
CA ASP A 17 -6.14 -2.55 15.45
C ASP A 17 -5.28 -1.50 14.74
N PHE A 18 -5.85 -0.87 13.71
CA PHE A 18 -5.16 0.14 12.91
C PHE A 18 -6.15 1.04 12.18
N VAL A 19 -5.94 2.36 12.26
CA VAL A 19 -6.61 3.34 11.42
C VAL A 19 -5.60 4.40 11.01
N CYS A 20 -5.36 4.59 9.72
CA CYS A 20 -4.41 5.58 9.23
C CYS A 20 -4.72 6.98 9.77
N ASN A 21 -3.73 7.61 10.41
CA ASN A 21 -3.82 8.96 10.96
C ASN A 21 -2.91 9.93 10.18
N LEU A 22 -3.32 10.27 8.96
CA LEU A 22 -2.57 11.15 8.07
C LEU A 22 -2.33 12.54 8.69
N SER A 23 -3.27 13.02 9.51
CA SER A 23 -3.14 14.27 10.25
C SER A 23 -1.98 14.25 11.25
N ALA A 24 -1.66 13.09 11.83
CA ALA A 24 -0.54 12.92 12.75
C ALA A 24 0.79 12.63 12.02
N CYS A 25 0.81 11.63 11.12
CA CYS A 25 2.06 11.18 10.48
C CYS A 25 2.48 12.03 9.26
N LYS A 26 1.59 12.89 8.74
CA LYS A 26 1.83 13.75 7.58
C LYS A 26 2.25 13.00 6.30
N GLY A 27 1.93 11.72 6.20
CA GLY A 27 2.25 10.90 5.03
C GLY A 27 3.69 10.37 5.02
N ALA A 28 4.29 10.19 6.20
CA ALA A 28 5.63 9.64 6.40
C ALA A 28 5.93 8.39 5.53
N CYS A 29 4.94 7.52 5.31
CA CYS A 29 5.11 6.31 4.50
C CYS A 29 5.43 6.56 3.01
N CYS A 30 5.27 7.79 2.51
CA CYS A 30 5.64 8.18 1.14
C CYS A 30 7.00 8.90 1.06
N VAL A 31 7.64 9.20 2.19
CA VAL A 31 8.87 10.02 2.27
C VAL A 31 10.01 9.36 3.07
N ASP A 32 9.68 8.50 4.03
CA ASP A 32 10.65 7.84 4.91
C ASP A 32 10.96 6.39 4.50
N GLY A 33 10.58 5.99 3.27
CA GLY A 33 10.85 4.65 2.74
C GLY A 33 12.30 4.48 2.29
N ASP A 34 12.84 3.28 2.48
CA ASP A 34 14.15 2.84 1.97
C ASP A 34 14.04 2.10 0.63
N ALA A 35 12.81 1.81 0.19
CA ALA A 35 12.50 1.15 -1.07
C ALA A 35 11.22 1.76 -1.69
N GLY A 36 11.05 1.52 -2.99
CA GLY A 36 9.84 1.88 -3.70
C GLY A 36 8.64 1.07 -3.23
N ALA A 37 7.45 1.49 -3.62
CA ALA A 37 6.27 0.65 -3.45
C ALA A 37 6.39 -0.57 -4.36
N PRO A 38 6.32 -1.82 -3.84
CA PRO A 38 6.37 -3.01 -4.67
C PRO A 38 5.21 -3.07 -5.66
N LEU A 39 5.46 -3.58 -6.86
CA LEU A 39 4.52 -3.62 -7.98
C LEU A 39 4.43 -5.04 -8.54
N SER A 40 3.25 -5.43 -9.02
CA SER A 40 3.13 -6.58 -9.93
C SER A 40 3.44 -6.19 -11.38
N GLU A 41 3.70 -7.18 -12.24
CA GLU A 41 3.88 -6.96 -13.69
C GLU A 41 2.64 -6.37 -14.36
N GLU A 42 1.44 -6.57 -13.81
CA GLU A 42 0.22 -5.93 -14.29
C GLU A 42 0.16 -4.46 -13.87
N GLU A 43 0.57 -4.14 -12.64
CA GLU A 43 0.60 -2.77 -12.14
C GLU A 43 1.61 -1.90 -12.88
N THR A 44 2.74 -2.46 -13.34
CA THR A 44 3.71 -1.71 -14.17
C THR A 44 3.11 -1.25 -15.50
N LYS A 45 2.35 -2.11 -16.18
CA LYS A 45 1.64 -1.77 -17.42
C LYS A 45 0.58 -0.69 -17.20
N ILE A 46 -0.17 -0.80 -16.09
CA ILE A 46 -1.15 0.21 -15.70
C ILE A 46 -0.46 1.55 -15.45
N LEU A 47 0.66 1.56 -14.71
CA LEU A 47 1.44 2.77 -14.45
C LEU A 47 1.91 3.44 -15.74
N GLU A 48 2.40 2.66 -16.71
CA GLU A 48 2.79 3.16 -18.03
C GLU A 48 1.64 3.83 -18.77
N GLU A 49 0.45 3.22 -18.74
CA GLU A 49 -0.75 3.74 -19.38
C GLU A 49 -1.22 5.06 -18.75
N ILE A 50 -1.26 5.12 -17.42
CA ILE A 50 -1.82 6.27 -16.70
C ILE A 50 -0.83 7.42 -16.52
N TYR A 51 0.48 7.17 -16.65
CA TYR A 51 1.51 8.16 -16.34
C TYR A 51 1.31 9.50 -17.07
N PRO A 52 0.97 9.57 -18.37
CA PRO A 52 0.72 10.85 -19.04
C PRO A 52 -0.39 11.69 -18.37
N LYS A 53 -1.40 11.03 -17.77
CA LYS A 53 -2.50 11.67 -17.05
C LYS A 53 -2.15 12.01 -15.59
N VAL A 54 -1.28 11.22 -14.97
CA VAL A 54 -0.79 11.43 -13.59
C VAL A 54 0.31 12.50 -13.55
N LYS A 55 1.16 12.60 -14.58
CA LYS A 55 2.30 13.52 -14.65
C LYS A 55 1.98 14.97 -14.24
N PRO A 56 0.86 15.59 -14.66
CA PRO A 56 0.51 16.96 -14.24
C PRO A 56 0.27 17.15 -12.73
N PHE A 57 -0.01 16.07 -12.00
CA PHE A 57 -0.18 16.11 -10.55
C PHE A 57 1.17 16.11 -9.81
N LEU A 58 2.21 15.59 -10.45
CA LEU A 58 3.48 15.31 -9.80
C LEU A 58 4.34 16.58 -9.67
N ARG A 59 5.15 16.60 -8.62
CA ARG A 59 6.18 17.63 -8.44
C ARG A 59 7.31 17.46 -9.45
N LYS A 60 8.00 18.55 -9.77
CA LYS A 60 9.09 18.56 -10.76
C LYS A 60 10.18 17.53 -10.46
N GLN A 61 10.56 17.35 -9.18
CA GLN A 61 11.55 16.36 -8.78
C GLN A 61 11.09 14.92 -9.07
N GLY A 62 9.81 14.62 -8.85
CA GLY A 62 9.24 13.30 -9.14
C GLY A 62 9.17 13.00 -10.62
N ILE A 63 8.78 14.00 -11.42
CA ILE A 63 8.83 13.90 -12.87
C ILE A 63 10.27 13.63 -13.35
N ALA A 64 11.25 14.38 -12.82
CA ALA A 64 12.65 14.21 -13.19
C ALA A 64 13.18 12.82 -12.81
N ALA A 65 12.84 12.29 -11.62
CA ALA A 65 13.21 10.94 -11.21
C ALA A 65 12.59 9.88 -12.12
N ILE A 66 11.31 10.00 -12.45
CA ILE A 66 10.61 9.07 -13.37
C ILE A 66 11.20 9.13 -14.77
N GLU A 67 11.53 10.33 -15.28
CA GLU A 67 12.14 10.48 -16.61
C GLU A 67 13.57 9.93 -16.67
N ALA A 68 14.31 9.96 -15.56
CA ALA A 68 15.69 9.45 -15.49
C ALA A 68 15.75 7.94 -15.27
N GLN A 69 14.86 7.39 -14.44
CA GLN A 69 14.92 6.00 -13.97
C GLN A 69 13.91 5.09 -14.68
N GLY A 70 12.78 5.64 -15.13
CA GLY A 70 11.63 4.90 -15.62
C GLY A 70 10.37 5.13 -14.77
N ILE A 71 9.21 4.76 -15.30
CA ILE A 71 7.90 4.83 -14.63
C ILE A 71 7.85 3.88 -13.42
N TRP A 72 8.57 2.79 -13.52
CA TRP A 72 8.85 1.80 -12.49
C TRP A 72 10.29 1.34 -12.68
N VAL A 73 10.89 0.76 -11.64
CA VAL A 73 12.27 0.24 -11.66
C VAL A 73 12.30 -1.19 -11.15
N LYS A 74 13.41 -1.88 -11.40
CA LYS A 74 13.74 -3.12 -10.71
C LYS A 74 14.63 -2.77 -9.52
N GLY A 75 14.16 -3.07 -8.32
CA GLY A 75 14.88 -2.87 -7.06
C GLY A 75 16.10 -3.78 -6.93
N THR A 76 16.86 -3.57 -5.85
CA THR A 76 18.13 -4.29 -5.61
C THR A 76 17.97 -5.80 -5.39
N ASP A 77 16.79 -6.23 -4.93
CA ASP A 77 16.40 -7.63 -4.76
C ASP A 77 15.88 -8.27 -6.06
N GLY A 78 15.70 -7.47 -7.11
CA GLY A 78 15.19 -7.90 -8.40
C GLY A 78 13.68 -7.77 -8.57
N ASP A 79 12.97 -7.27 -7.56
CA ASP A 79 11.52 -7.04 -7.59
C ASP A 79 11.18 -5.70 -8.25
N LEU A 80 9.94 -5.56 -8.73
CA LEU A 80 9.46 -4.34 -9.40
C LEU A 80 8.95 -3.35 -8.36
N GLU A 81 9.33 -2.08 -8.48
CA GLU A 81 8.93 -1.05 -7.53
C GLU A 81 8.81 0.34 -8.16
N THR A 82 8.15 1.27 -7.47
CA THR A 82 8.11 2.68 -7.90
C THR A 82 9.47 3.35 -7.70
N PRO A 83 9.94 4.22 -8.61
CA PRO A 83 11.19 4.95 -8.45
C PRO A 83 11.15 5.88 -7.24
N LEU A 84 12.33 6.16 -6.70
CA LEU A 84 12.54 7.09 -5.60
C LEU A 84 13.28 8.36 -6.07
N ILE A 85 13.09 9.44 -5.35
CA ILE A 85 13.88 10.67 -5.45
C ILE A 85 14.94 10.62 -4.37
N ASP A 86 16.21 10.65 -4.77
CA ASP A 86 17.38 10.61 -3.89
C ASP A 86 17.33 9.48 -2.83
N ASP A 87 16.86 8.30 -3.25
CA ASP A 87 16.71 7.08 -2.42
C ASP A 87 15.86 7.29 -1.15
N LYS A 88 14.88 8.21 -1.20
CA LYS A 88 14.00 8.53 -0.07
C LYS A 88 12.54 8.64 -0.48
N ASP A 89 12.17 9.77 -1.09
CA ASP A 89 10.78 10.05 -1.37
C ASP A 89 10.30 9.24 -2.57
N CYS A 90 9.09 8.68 -2.51
CA CYS A 90 8.47 8.08 -3.69
C CYS A 90 8.35 9.13 -4.81
N ALA A 91 8.72 8.80 -6.05
CA ALA A 91 8.66 9.77 -7.15
C ALA A 91 7.23 10.23 -7.48
N TYR A 92 6.22 9.45 -7.07
CA TYR A 92 4.80 9.79 -7.22
C TYR A 92 4.26 10.63 -6.06
N VAL A 93 5.07 10.98 -5.06
CA VAL A 93 4.62 11.80 -3.93
C VAL A 93 4.40 13.25 -4.35
N ILE A 94 3.34 13.84 -3.81
CA ILE A 94 3.02 15.26 -3.90
C ILE A 94 2.80 15.81 -2.49
N PHE A 95 2.71 17.12 -2.36
CA PHE A 95 2.49 17.76 -1.06
C PHE A 95 1.28 18.68 -1.10
N ASP A 96 0.38 18.50 -0.14
CA ASP A 96 -0.63 19.49 0.23
C ASP A 96 -0.20 20.17 1.54
N GLY A 97 0.36 21.37 1.42
CA GLY A 97 1.05 22.04 2.51
C GLY A 97 2.23 21.20 3.04
N LYS A 98 2.08 20.67 4.26
CA LYS A 98 3.09 19.81 4.93
C LYS A 98 2.77 18.32 4.82
N THR A 99 1.65 17.95 4.22
CA THR A 99 1.18 16.56 4.17
C THR A 99 1.60 15.94 2.84
N ALA A 100 2.37 14.85 2.89
CA ALA A 100 2.68 14.04 1.74
C ALA A 100 1.46 13.21 1.32
N LEU A 101 1.16 13.21 0.02
CA LEU A 101 0.05 12.49 -0.62
C LEU A 101 0.56 11.75 -1.86
N CYS A 102 -0.16 10.72 -2.29
CA CYS A 102 0.15 10.03 -3.54
C CYS A 102 -0.51 10.76 -4.73
N GLY A 103 0.28 11.20 -5.70
CA GLY A 103 -0.21 11.86 -6.91
C GLY A 103 -1.10 10.96 -7.79
N ILE A 104 -0.84 9.65 -7.79
CA ILE A 104 -1.70 8.67 -8.47
C ILE A 104 -3.09 8.64 -7.81
N GLU A 105 -3.14 8.56 -6.49
CA GLU A 105 -4.41 8.54 -5.75
C GLU A 105 -5.18 9.85 -5.89
N GLN A 106 -4.47 10.98 -5.98
CA GLN A 106 -5.10 12.28 -6.23
C GLN A 106 -5.72 12.35 -7.63
N ALA A 107 -5.04 11.81 -8.65
CA ALA A 107 -5.61 11.70 -9.99
C ALA A 107 -6.87 10.80 -10.01
N TYR A 108 -6.85 9.69 -9.27
CA TYR A 108 -8.03 8.83 -9.10
C TYR A 108 -9.18 9.55 -8.39
N ASN A 109 -8.90 10.22 -7.27
CA ASN A 109 -9.91 10.94 -6.49
C ASN A 109 -10.58 12.07 -7.28
N GLN A 110 -9.87 12.63 -8.29
CA GLN A 110 -10.39 13.62 -9.21
C GLN A 110 -11.07 13.02 -10.46
N GLY A 111 -11.15 11.69 -10.56
CA GLY A 111 -11.78 10.99 -11.70
C GLY A 111 -10.99 11.08 -13.00
N VAL A 112 -9.69 11.42 -12.94
CA VAL A 112 -8.82 11.51 -14.13
C VAL A 112 -8.36 10.12 -14.59
N ILE A 113 -8.25 9.18 -13.65
CA ILE A 113 -7.88 7.79 -13.89
C ILE A 113 -8.76 6.86 -13.04
N ASP A 114 -8.90 5.61 -13.47
CA ASP A 114 -9.74 4.60 -12.80
C ASP A 114 -8.94 3.68 -11.86
N TRP A 115 -7.66 3.97 -11.63
CA TRP A 115 -6.77 3.18 -10.79
C TRP A 115 -6.24 4.00 -9.61
N LYS A 116 -6.50 3.54 -8.38
CA LYS A 116 -6.21 4.26 -7.13
C LYS A 116 -4.72 4.51 -6.90
N LYS A 117 -4.01 3.45 -6.58
CA LYS A 117 -2.59 3.42 -6.19
C LYS A 117 -2.12 1.97 -6.21
N PRO A 118 -0.80 1.72 -6.16
CA PRO A 118 -0.25 0.37 -5.99
C PRO A 118 -0.93 -0.38 -4.86
N VAL A 119 -1.33 -1.62 -5.11
CA VAL A 119 -2.04 -2.46 -4.14
C VAL A 119 -1.18 -2.65 -2.89
N SER A 120 0.15 -2.72 -3.02
CA SER A 120 1.10 -2.77 -1.91
C SER A 120 0.99 -1.56 -0.97
N CYS A 121 0.85 -0.34 -1.48
CA CYS A 121 0.60 0.86 -0.68
C CYS A 121 -0.78 0.85 -0.03
N HIS A 122 -1.79 0.36 -0.75
CA HIS A 122 -3.17 0.34 -0.26
C HIS A 122 -3.38 -0.72 0.84
N LEU A 123 -2.62 -1.81 0.80
CA LEU A 123 -2.67 -2.89 1.78
C LEU A 123 -2.00 -2.55 3.11
N TYR A 124 -1.15 -1.53 3.17
CA TYR A 124 -0.42 -1.20 4.39
C TYR A 124 -1.38 -0.98 5.59
N PRO A 125 -1.17 -1.62 6.75
CA PRO A 125 0.07 -2.26 7.23
C PRO A 125 0.21 -3.77 6.89
N ILE A 126 -0.54 -4.30 5.94
CA ILE A 126 -0.36 -5.68 5.46
C ILE A 126 0.70 -5.71 4.36
N ARG A 127 1.67 -6.61 4.50
CA ARG A 127 2.65 -6.95 3.47
C ARG A 127 2.41 -8.35 2.94
N VAL A 128 2.45 -8.50 1.63
CA VAL A 128 2.27 -9.78 0.93
C VAL A 128 3.59 -10.16 0.30
N LYS A 129 4.05 -11.38 0.56
CA LYS A 129 5.23 -11.96 -0.07
C LYS A 129 4.83 -13.22 -0.81
N ASP A 130 5.02 -13.22 -2.12
CA ASP A 130 4.68 -14.35 -2.98
C ASP A 130 5.82 -15.38 -2.98
N PHE A 131 5.47 -16.66 -2.79
CA PHE A 131 6.34 -17.82 -2.95
C PHE A 131 5.78 -18.71 -4.07
N THR A 132 6.57 -19.69 -4.52
CA THR A 132 6.19 -20.58 -5.63
C THR A 132 4.84 -21.28 -5.43
N GLU A 133 4.49 -21.64 -4.18
CA GLU A 133 3.29 -22.44 -3.89
C GLU A 133 2.21 -21.67 -3.10
N PHE A 134 2.57 -20.57 -2.43
CA PHE A 134 1.67 -19.82 -1.56
C PHE A 134 2.11 -18.36 -1.44
N ALA A 135 1.24 -17.50 -0.90
CA ALA A 135 1.59 -16.13 -0.50
C ALA A 135 1.55 -15.98 1.03
N ALA A 136 2.58 -15.38 1.62
CA ALA A 136 2.56 -15.01 3.03
C ALA A 136 1.96 -13.60 3.19
N VAL A 137 0.98 -13.48 4.09
CA VAL A 137 0.25 -12.23 4.35
C VAL A 137 0.50 -11.84 5.81
N ASN A 138 1.34 -10.83 6.01
CA ASN A 138 1.84 -10.46 7.33
C ASN A 138 1.43 -9.04 7.70
N TYR A 139 1.18 -8.84 9.00
CA TYR A 139 1.12 -7.50 9.57
C TYR A 139 2.56 -6.98 9.73
N ASP A 140 2.80 -5.77 9.23
CA ASP A 140 4.06 -5.07 9.32
C ASP A 140 3.94 -3.93 10.32
N LYS A 141 4.90 -3.83 11.26
CA LYS A 141 4.92 -2.79 12.27
C LYS A 141 6.06 -1.82 11.96
N TRP A 142 5.69 -0.58 11.65
CA TRP A 142 6.63 0.51 11.43
C TRP A 142 6.31 1.68 12.36
N ASP A 143 7.32 2.17 13.08
CA ASP A 143 7.16 3.19 14.13
C ASP A 143 6.53 4.50 13.64
N ILE A 144 6.67 4.85 12.34
CA ILE A 144 5.98 6.02 11.75
C ILE A 144 4.45 5.92 11.83
N CYS A 145 3.93 4.70 12.00
CA CYS A 145 2.52 4.39 12.10
C CYS A 145 2.04 4.16 13.54
N ASP A 146 2.86 4.43 14.56
CA ASP A 146 2.42 4.42 15.96
C ASP A 146 1.15 5.26 16.20
N PRO A 147 0.99 6.48 15.62
CA PRO A 147 -0.27 7.23 15.74
C PRO A 147 -1.48 6.52 15.12
N ALA A 148 -1.27 5.70 14.09
CA ALA A 148 -2.33 4.93 13.45
C ALA A 148 -2.73 3.68 14.26
N CYS A 149 -1.76 3.06 14.93
CA CYS A 149 -1.99 1.98 15.88
C CYS A 149 -2.78 2.47 17.11
N SER A 150 -2.39 3.62 17.69
CA SER A 150 -3.13 4.22 18.81
C SER A 150 -4.56 4.60 18.43
N LEU A 151 -4.75 5.24 17.27
CA LEU A 151 -6.09 5.59 16.77
C LEU A 151 -6.93 4.34 16.49
N GLY A 152 -6.32 3.29 15.94
CA GLY A 152 -6.98 2.01 15.69
C GLY A 152 -7.51 1.38 16.98
N GLN A 153 -6.70 1.36 18.03
CA GLN A 153 -7.09 0.85 19.35
C GLN A 153 -8.22 1.67 19.97
N GLU A 154 -8.16 3.01 19.86
CA GLU A 154 -9.22 3.90 20.36
C GLU A 154 -10.56 3.67 19.66
N LEU A 155 -10.53 3.41 18.35
CA LEU A 155 -11.72 3.17 17.54
C LEU A 155 -12.13 1.69 17.47
N GLU A 156 -11.34 0.80 18.07
CA GLU A 156 -11.51 -0.66 18.04
C GLU A 156 -11.69 -1.21 16.61
N VAL A 157 -10.85 -0.75 15.67
CA VAL A 157 -10.91 -1.16 14.25
C VAL A 157 -9.76 -2.12 13.91
N PRO A 158 -10.05 -3.42 13.71
CA PRO A 158 -9.03 -4.39 13.33
C PRO A 158 -8.41 -4.10 11.97
N VAL A 159 -7.13 -4.45 11.79
CA VAL A 159 -6.37 -4.23 10.55
C VAL A 159 -7.13 -4.76 9.32
N TYR A 160 -7.59 -6.02 9.34
CA TYR A 160 -8.29 -6.61 8.19
C TYR A 160 -9.59 -5.87 7.81
N LYS A 161 -10.24 -5.21 8.78
CA LYS A 161 -11.43 -4.38 8.53
C LYS A 161 -11.04 -3.06 7.89
N PHE A 162 -9.99 -2.42 8.40
CA PHE A 162 -9.49 -1.15 7.87
C PHE A 162 -9.06 -1.29 6.41
N VAL A 163 -8.28 -2.33 6.07
CA VAL A 163 -7.81 -2.57 4.70
C VAL A 163 -8.72 -3.47 3.86
N LYS A 164 -10.01 -3.60 4.22
CA LYS A 164 -10.98 -4.47 3.52
C LYS A 164 -10.95 -4.28 2.00
N GLU A 165 -11.02 -3.04 1.54
CA GLU A 165 -11.05 -2.75 0.10
C GLU A 165 -9.75 -3.22 -0.59
N ALA A 166 -8.60 -3.00 0.05
CA ALA A 166 -7.31 -3.43 -0.48
C ALA A 166 -7.17 -4.96 -0.52
N LEU A 167 -7.66 -5.66 0.52
CA LEU A 167 -7.70 -7.12 0.56
C LEU A 167 -8.60 -7.69 -0.53
N VAL A 168 -9.79 -7.12 -0.73
CA VAL A 168 -10.69 -7.52 -1.82
C VAL A 168 -10.05 -7.26 -3.19
N ARG A 169 -9.37 -6.13 -3.37
CA ARG A 169 -8.63 -5.84 -4.62
C ARG A 169 -7.50 -6.85 -4.90
N LYS A 170 -6.80 -7.33 -3.86
CA LYS A 170 -5.66 -8.26 -4.01
C LYS A 170 -6.09 -9.72 -4.15
N PHE A 171 -7.07 -10.16 -3.35
CA PHE A 171 -7.42 -11.57 -3.17
C PHE A 171 -8.85 -11.93 -3.59
N GLY A 172 -9.70 -10.94 -3.86
CA GLY A 172 -11.11 -11.13 -4.22
C GLY A 172 -12.05 -11.13 -3.02
N GLU A 173 -13.35 -11.01 -3.32
CA GLU A 173 -14.41 -10.96 -2.30
C GLU A 173 -14.52 -12.27 -1.50
N ASP A 174 -14.45 -13.41 -2.19
CA ASP A 174 -14.57 -14.73 -1.54
C ASP A 174 -13.48 -14.94 -0.49
N TRP A 175 -12.23 -14.62 -0.82
CA TRP A 175 -11.11 -14.72 0.12
C TRP A 175 -11.35 -13.84 1.35
N TYR A 176 -11.81 -12.61 1.15
CA TYR A 176 -12.08 -11.69 2.25
C TYR A 176 -13.22 -12.22 3.14
N MET A 177 -14.30 -12.76 2.57
CA MET A 177 -15.39 -13.36 3.35
C MET A 177 -14.91 -14.55 4.20
N GLU A 178 -14.04 -15.40 3.66
CA GLU A 178 -13.45 -16.51 4.43
C GLU A 178 -12.59 -15.98 5.58
N LEU A 179 -11.80 -14.91 5.36
CA LEU A 179 -11.03 -14.24 6.42
C LEU A 179 -11.94 -13.72 7.54
N GLU A 180 -13.07 -13.09 7.18
CA GLU A 180 -14.04 -12.59 8.16
C GLU A 180 -14.63 -13.73 9.00
N LYS A 181 -14.88 -14.89 8.39
CA LYS A 181 -15.40 -16.07 9.07
C LYS A 181 -14.38 -16.62 10.08
N VAL A 182 -13.11 -16.75 9.69
CA VAL A 182 -12.03 -17.16 10.61
C VAL A 182 -11.95 -16.20 11.80
N ALA A 183 -12.01 -14.89 11.54
CA ALA A 183 -11.98 -13.88 12.60
C ALA A 183 -13.17 -13.98 13.57
N GLN A 184 -14.36 -14.32 13.08
CA GLN A 184 -15.55 -14.55 13.91
C GLN A 184 -15.42 -15.82 14.76
N ASP A 185 -14.88 -16.90 14.18
CA ASP A 185 -14.73 -18.18 14.88
C ASP A 185 -13.65 -18.11 15.98
N MET A 186 -12.61 -17.28 15.82
CA MET A 186 -11.60 -17.03 16.86
C MET A 186 -12.10 -16.18 18.04
N LYS A 187 -13.21 -15.45 17.88
CA LYS A 187 -13.83 -14.65 18.96
C LYS A 187 -14.79 -15.45 19.84
N LYS A 188 -15.15 -16.67 19.42
CA LYS A 188 -16.00 -17.59 20.18
C LYS A 188 -15.18 -18.37 21.19
#